data_AF-A0A1V2DWQ5-F1
#
_entry.id   AF-A0A1V2DWQ5-F1
#
_cell.length_a   1.000
_cell.length_b   1.000
_cell.length_c   1.000
_cell.angle_alpha   90.00
_cell.angle_beta   90.00
_cell.angle_gamma   90.00
#
_symmetry.space_group_name_H-M   'P 1'
#
loop_
_entity.id
_entity.type
_entity.pdbx_description
1 polymer ?
#
loop_
_entity_poly.entity_id
_entity_poly.type
_entity_poly.pdbx_seq_one_letter_code
_entity_poly.pdbx_strand_id
1 'polypeptide(L)'
;MEDYFLRLDALHPSCLAKILLGEKLPKGGEVWEFTNEIKPIDLYCYLYAKYGQPNGMQNFFRSDDSDNLIHWEWALAGEYGLTLVQGHNFRTEVHLIGDFKGKALTLENFITQIKSDIGNYGRQISELRKDLEKWTQFVNPYHRIFSAVDQHFKRLNELNINPEEDKVPQPKSADDMVLYQERWGAVAEKYSFAVGLVFGLRSMLPVLGESFVNLILFMLCKKDIKNNDRLFQNVLRQPIDVRVQSLHINCVGFEEHIDYSSKECGDFHSLMNERNDLLHGNVEVNKLAIGDVYFRGKVPIFLEYQDFWDRSIGVSLDSVGFKGIYKDHDAVTNFIKYIMSKLNPEVRSEVALTVGRRQLGFNKKNGRLGVLLPEHMVDFRPVYK
;
A
#
# COMPACT_ATOMS: atom_id res chain seq x y z
N MET A 1 3.24 -38.98 29.87
CA MET A 1 2.07 -38.68 29.02
C MET A 1 2.61 -38.16 27.68
N GLU A 2 3.42 -38.97 26.99
CA GLU A 2 4.40 -38.44 26.02
C GLU A 2 3.84 -38.10 24.62
N ASP A 3 2.62 -38.56 24.27
CA ASP A 3 2.10 -38.45 22.89
C ASP A 3 0.65 -37.93 22.79
N TYR A 4 0.12 -37.22 23.79
CA TYR A 4 -1.31 -36.84 23.81
C TYR A 4 -1.76 -36.16 22.50
N PHE A 5 -1.00 -35.19 21.99
CA PHE A 5 -1.37 -34.43 20.79
C PHE A 5 -1.21 -35.22 19.49
N LEU A 6 -0.58 -36.40 19.55
CA LEU A 6 -0.43 -37.30 18.42
C LEU A 6 -1.58 -38.31 18.30
N ARG A 7 -2.34 -38.52 19.39
CA ARG A 7 -3.44 -39.49 19.50
C ARG A 7 -4.81 -38.82 19.51
N LEU A 8 -4.92 -37.68 18.85
CA LEU A 8 -6.19 -36.98 18.69
C LEU A 8 -6.91 -37.51 17.45
N ASP A 9 -8.25 -37.45 17.47
CA ASP A 9 -9.09 -37.85 16.34
C ASP A 9 -9.82 -36.64 15.76
N ALA A 10 -9.88 -36.56 14.43
CA ALA A 10 -10.65 -35.54 13.74
C ALA A 10 -12.15 -35.78 13.96
N LEU A 11 -12.87 -34.76 14.45
CA LEU A 11 -14.31 -34.84 14.63
C LEU A 11 -15.07 -34.57 13.34
N HIS A 12 -16.16 -35.31 13.13
CA HIS A 12 -17.13 -34.92 12.11
C HIS A 12 -17.83 -33.62 12.53
N PRO A 13 -18.02 -32.62 11.63
CA PRO A 13 -18.59 -31.31 11.98
C PRO A 13 -19.96 -31.38 12.69
N SER A 14 -20.80 -32.34 12.31
CA SER A 14 -22.11 -32.54 12.98
C SER A 14 -22.00 -33.01 14.43
N CYS A 15 -20.93 -33.74 14.77
CA CYS A 15 -20.64 -34.12 16.16
C CYS A 15 -20.14 -32.91 16.95
N LEU A 16 -19.25 -32.11 16.36
CA LEU A 16 -18.74 -30.88 16.97
C LEU A 16 -19.89 -29.90 17.31
N ALA A 17 -20.82 -29.68 16.36
CA ALA A 17 -21.98 -28.84 16.60
C ALA A 17 -22.84 -29.34 17.78
N LYS A 18 -23.08 -30.66 17.87
CA LYS A 18 -23.83 -31.25 18.99
C LYS A 18 -23.11 -31.12 20.33
N ILE A 19 -21.78 -31.21 20.33
CA ILE A 19 -20.96 -31.07 21.53
C ILE A 19 -20.99 -29.62 22.03
N LEU A 20 -20.85 -28.64 21.12
CA LEU A 20 -20.90 -27.21 21.45
C LEU A 20 -22.29 -26.75 21.90
N LEU A 21 -23.35 -27.26 21.27
CA LEU A 21 -24.74 -26.91 21.60
C LEU A 21 -25.29 -27.68 22.82
N GLY A 22 -24.71 -28.83 23.14
CA GLY A 22 -25.29 -29.76 24.11
C GLY A 22 -24.94 -29.51 25.57
N GLU A 23 -24.24 -28.41 25.92
CA GLU A 23 -23.71 -28.11 27.26
C GLU A 23 -22.88 -29.24 27.90
N LYS A 24 -22.40 -30.21 27.10
CA LYS A 24 -21.71 -31.42 27.61
C LYS A 24 -20.22 -31.22 27.91
N LEU A 25 -19.66 -30.08 27.54
CA LEU A 25 -18.25 -29.78 27.79
C LEU A 25 -18.06 -29.17 29.19
N PRO A 26 -17.03 -29.61 29.95
CA PRO A 26 -16.66 -28.99 31.21
C PRO A 26 -16.48 -27.47 31.07
N LYS A 27 -16.87 -26.72 32.10
CA LYS A 27 -16.62 -25.27 32.16
C LYS A 27 -15.12 -25.03 32.41
N GLY A 28 -14.45 -24.49 31.42
CA GLY A 28 -13.03 -24.15 31.49
C GLY A 28 -12.34 -24.36 30.15
N GLY A 29 -11.31 -23.56 29.91
CA GLY A 29 -10.46 -23.73 28.75
C GLY A 29 -9.18 -22.95 28.89
N GLU A 30 -8.17 -23.35 28.13
CA GLU A 30 -6.90 -22.66 28.03
C GLU A 30 -6.64 -22.37 26.56
N VAL A 31 -6.04 -21.21 26.28
CA VAL A 31 -5.58 -20.87 24.93
C VAL A 31 -4.09 -20.73 24.96
N TRP A 32 -3.44 -21.47 24.07
CA TRP A 32 -2.04 -21.31 23.77
C TRP A 32 -1.87 -20.59 22.45
N GLU A 33 -0.90 -19.70 22.39
CA GLU A 33 -0.55 -18.94 21.20
C GLU A 33 0.90 -19.25 20.81
N PHE A 34 1.14 -19.43 19.52
CA PHE A 34 2.50 -19.51 18.99
C PHE A 34 2.56 -18.95 17.57
N THR A 35 3.76 -18.67 17.09
CA THR A 35 4.01 -18.02 15.81
C THR A 35 4.83 -18.91 14.88
N ASN A 36 6.15 -18.76 14.89
CA ASN A 36 7.08 -19.39 13.95
C ASN A 36 7.82 -20.58 14.55
N GLU A 37 7.45 -21.00 15.75
CA GLU A 37 7.94 -22.22 16.36
C GLU A 37 7.69 -23.39 15.41
N ILE A 38 6.51 -23.44 14.76
CA ILE A 38 6.25 -24.27 13.56
C ILE A 38 5.88 -23.33 12.43
N LYS A 39 6.48 -23.47 11.25
CA LYS A 39 6.08 -22.64 10.09
C LYS A 39 4.59 -22.87 9.82
N PRO A 40 3.75 -21.82 9.67
CA PRO A 40 2.30 -21.99 9.51
C PRO A 40 1.90 -22.89 8.33
N ILE A 41 2.64 -22.82 7.21
CA ILE A 41 2.42 -23.71 6.06
C ILE A 41 2.75 -25.18 6.38
N ASP A 42 3.79 -25.43 7.19
CA ASP A 42 4.17 -26.78 7.60
C ASP A 42 3.09 -27.37 8.52
N LEU A 43 2.60 -26.57 9.46
CA LEU A 43 1.51 -26.95 10.36
C LEU A 43 0.21 -27.25 9.59
N TYR A 44 -0.21 -26.35 8.71
CA TYR A 44 -1.40 -26.54 7.88
C TYR A 44 -1.32 -27.84 7.07
N CYS A 45 -0.20 -28.06 6.38
CA CYS A 45 -0.02 -29.26 5.56
C CYS A 45 0.04 -30.53 6.42
N TYR A 46 0.64 -30.47 7.61
CA TYR A 46 0.69 -31.60 8.54
C TYR A 46 -0.69 -31.97 9.06
N LEU A 47 -1.46 -30.99 9.56
CA LEU A 47 -2.83 -31.22 10.02
C LEU A 47 -3.69 -31.79 8.90
N TYR A 48 -3.53 -31.28 7.68
CA TYR A 48 -4.23 -31.82 6.52
C TYR A 48 -3.81 -33.27 6.20
N ALA A 49 -2.50 -33.56 6.20
CA ALA A 49 -1.99 -34.90 5.90
C ALA A 49 -2.42 -35.94 6.93
N LYS A 50 -2.52 -35.56 8.20
CA LYS A 50 -2.86 -36.46 9.31
C LYS A 50 -4.37 -36.57 9.56
N TYR A 51 -5.08 -35.46 9.52
CA TYR A 51 -6.48 -35.37 9.95
C TYR A 51 -7.46 -35.06 8.81
N GLY A 52 -6.97 -34.81 7.59
CA GLY A 52 -7.79 -34.40 6.45
C GLY A 52 -8.15 -32.90 6.47
N GLN A 53 -9.19 -32.53 5.71
CA GLN A 53 -9.60 -31.14 5.55
C GLN A 53 -9.96 -30.46 6.89
N PRO A 54 -9.76 -29.13 7.01
CA PRO A 54 -10.22 -28.36 8.16
C PRO A 54 -11.69 -28.66 8.48
N ASN A 55 -11.96 -29.08 9.71
CA ASN A 55 -13.26 -29.59 10.17
C ASN A 55 -13.88 -28.77 11.32
N GLY A 56 -13.21 -27.70 11.75
CA GLY A 56 -13.72 -26.78 12.76
C GLY A 56 -14.91 -25.95 12.28
N MET A 57 -15.71 -25.46 13.23
CA MET A 57 -16.92 -24.67 12.94
C MET A 57 -16.60 -23.37 12.18
N GLN A 58 -15.44 -22.75 12.43
CA GLN A 58 -15.06 -21.50 11.78
C GLN A 58 -14.93 -21.63 10.26
N ASN A 59 -14.59 -22.82 9.75
CA ASN A 59 -14.51 -23.05 8.30
C ASN A 59 -15.86 -22.97 7.59
N PHE A 60 -16.98 -23.09 8.32
CA PHE A 60 -18.33 -22.97 7.77
C PHE A 60 -18.91 -21.56 7.86
N PHE A 61 -18.35 -20.72 8.72
CA PHE A 61 -18.80 -19.34 8.94
C PHE A 61 -17.91 -18.29 8.25
N ARG A 62 -16.70 -18.67 7.84
CA ARG A 62 -15.78 -17.79 7.13
C ARG A 62 -16.29 -17.47 5.72
N SER A 63 -15.99 -16.26 5.24
CA SER A 63 -16.23 -15.84 3.86
C SER A 63 -15.33 -16.61 2.88
N ASP A 64 -15.77 -16.75 1.63
CA ASP A 64 -14.97 -17.35 0.55
C ASP A 64 -13.96 -16.35 -0.03
N ASP A 65 -13.16 -15.75 0.85
CA ASP A 65 -12.09 -14.81 0.56
C ASP A 65 -11.01 -14.83 1.66
N SER A 66 -10.09 -13.88 1.61
CA SER A 66 -9.01 -13.73 2.59
C SER A 66 -9.36 -12.80 3.76
N ASP A 67 -10.56 -12.22 3.78
CA ASP A 67 -11.00 -11.26 4.80
C ASP A 67 -11.67 -11.98 5.97
N ASN A 68 -10.88 -12.84 6.61
CA ASN A 68 -11.31 -13.68 7.71
C ASN A 68 -10.37 -13.49 8.90
N LEU A 69 -10.95 -13.49 10.10
CA LEU A 69 -10.17 -13.52 11.33
C LEU A 69 -9.44 -14.87 11.48
N ILE A 70 -10.22 -15.95 11.32
CA ILE A 70 -9.75 -17.34 11.40
C ILE A 70 -9.80 -17.90 9.98
N HIS A 71 -8.61 -18.20 9.44
CA HIS A 71 -8.46 -18.65 8.05
C HIS A 71 -8.78 -20.13 7.88
N TRP A 72 -8.46 -20.92 8.91
CA TRP A 72 -8.71 -22.34 8.97
C TRP A 72 -8.76 -22.80 10.43
N GLU A 73 -9.51 -23.88 10.69
CA GLU A 73 -9.63 -24.47 12.01
C GLU A 73 -9.70 -26.00 11.93
N TRP A 74 -8.93 -26.70 12.76
CA TRP A 74 -9.15 -28.12 13.04
C TRP A 74 -9.76 -28.29 14.41
N ALA A 75 -10.79 -29.13 14.51
CA ALA A 75 -11.39 -29.56 15.76
C ALA A 75 -11.06 -31.04 15.99
N LEU A 76 -10.24 -31.28 17.00
CA LEU A 76 -9.74 -32.60 17.34
C LEU A 76 -10.25 -33.02 18.73
N ALA A 77 -10.56 -34.28 18.90
CA ALA A 77 -10.95 -34.86 20.19
C ALA A 77 -9.85 -35.75 20.75
N GLY A 78 -9.66 -35.69 22.05
CA GLY A 78 -8.80 -36.61 22.79
C GLY A 78 -9.41 -36.94 24.15
N GLU A 79 -8.67 -37.71 24.95
CA GLU A 79 -9.10 -38.18 26.27
C GLU A 79 -9.63 -37.06 27.19
N TYR A 80 -8.99 -35.88 27.16
CA TYR A 80 -9.31 -34.77 28.06
C TYR A 80 -10.32 -33.75 27.50
N GLY A 81 -10.77 -33.91 26.25
CA GLY A 81 -11.72 -32.99 25.63
C GLY A 81 -11.33 -32.59 24.21
N LEU A 82 -11.67 -31.36 23.84
CA LEU A 82 -11.41 -30.82 22.51
C LEU A 82 -10.12 -30.01 22.46
N THR A 83 -9.37 -30.19 21.38
CA THR A 83 -8.24 -29.35 20.97
C THR A 83 -8.60 -28.70 19.64
N LEU A 84 -8.83 -27.38 19.65
CA LEU A 84 -9.05 -26.61 18.42
C LEU A 84 -7.74 -25.95 18.00
N VAL A 85 -7.32 -26.13 16.76
CA VAL A 85 -6.11 -25.49 16.22
C VAL A 85 -6.53 -24.51 15.13
N GLN A 86 -6.28 -23.22 15.35
CA GLN A 86 -6.76 -22.13 14.50
C GLN A 86 -5.61 -21.35 13.87
N GLY A 87 -5.69 -21.10 12.56
CA GLY A 87 -4.77 -20.22 11.85
C GLY A 87 -5.32 -18.81 11.73
N HIS A 88 -4.56 -17.83 12.23
CA HIS A 88 -4.88 -16.40 12.14
C HIS A 88 -3.84 -15.67 11.27
N ASN A 89 -4.03 -14.35 11.07
CA ASN A 89 -3.09 -13.51 10.31
C ASN A 89 -1.67 -13.46 10.92
N PHE A 90 -1.57 -13.47 12.24
CA PHE A 90 -0.31 -13.18 12.96
C PHE A 90 0.19 -14.32 13.85
N ARG A 91 -0.64 -15.34 14.11
CA ARG A 91 -0.33 -16.45 15.03
C ARG A 91 -1.17 -17.68 14.72
N THR A 92 -0.84 -18.78 15.38
CA THR A 92 -1.72 -19.93 15.56
C THR A 92 -2.21 -19.95 17.00
N GLU A 93 -3.49 -20.27 17.19
CA GLU A 93 -4.07 -20.51 18.51
C GLU A 93 -4.42 -21.99 18.70
N VAL A 94 -4.19 -22.51 19.90
CA VAL A 94 -4.61 -23.84 20.32
C VAL A 94 -5.54 -23.69 21.50
N HIS A 95 -6.83 -23.96 21.29
CA HIS A 95 -7.85 -23.88 22.33
C HIS A 95 -8.08 -25.27 22.91
N LEU A 96 -7.84 -25.41 24.20
CA LEU A 96 -8.09 -26.62 24.95
C LEU A 96 -9.39 -26.45 25.72
N ILE A 97 -10.41 -27.25 25.39
CA ILE A 97 -11.75 -27.16 25.98
C ILE A 97 -12.10 -28.50 26.61
N GLY A 98 -12.08 -28.58 27.94
CA GLY A 98 -12.28 -29.82 28.69
C GLY A 98 -11.47 -29.92 29.98
N ASP A 99 -11.17 -31.14 30.42
CA ASP A 99 -10.44 -31.45 31.66
C ASP A 99 -8.91 -31.42 31.46
N PHE A 100 -8.39 -30.28 30.99
CA PHE A 100 -6.96 -30.10 30.75
C PHE A 100 -6.17 -29.63 31.99
N LYS A 101 -6.87 -29.07 32.98
CA LYS A 101 -6.27 -28.50 34.18
C LYS A 101 -5.54 -29.57 34.99
N GLY A 102 -4.27 -29.33 35.31
CA GLY A 102 -3.45 -30.24 36.13
C GLY A 102 -2.93 -31.48 35.40
N LYS A 103 -3.12 -31.60 34.08
CA LYS A 103 -2.59 -32.72 33.27
C LYS A 103 -1.11 -32.56 32.86
N ALA A 104 -0.47 -31.46 33.27
CA ALA A 104 0.92 -31.12 32.95
C ALA A 104 1.23 -31.07 31.44
N LEU A 105 0.21 -30.83 30.60
CA LEU A 105 0.38 -30.56 29.18
C LEU A 105 0.81 -29.10 29.01
N THR A 106 1.77 -28.87 28.12
CA THR A 106 2.29 -27.53 27.83
C THR A 106 2.30 -27.26 26.31
N LEU A 107 2.34 -25.98 25.94
CA LEU A 107 2.55 -25.57 24.55
C LEU A 107 3.85 -26.15 23.96
N GLU A 108 4.92 -26.27 24.76
CA GLU A 108 6.17 -26.89 24.31
C GLU A 108 5.96 -28.37 23.97
N ASN A 109 5.14 -29.10 24.73
CA ASN A 109 4.78 -30.48 24.39
C ASN A 109 4.02 -30.55 23.07
N PHE A 110 3.04 -29.67 22.85
CA PHE A 110 2.31 -29.59 21.59
C PHE A 110 3.25 -29.36 20.40
N ILE A 111 4.12 -28.35 20.51
CA ILE A 111 5.06 -27.98 19.43
C ILE A 111 6.03 -29.12 19.15
N THR A 112 6.63 -29.69 20.20
CA THR A 112 7.67 -30.72 20.06
C THR A 112 7.10 -32.01 19.49
N GLN A 113 5.92 -32.44 19.95
CA GLN A 113 5.24 -33.63 19.43
C GLN A 113 4.86 -33.45 17.96
N ILE A 114 4.26 -32.31 17.58
CA ILE A 114 3.93 -32.08 16.17
C ILE A 114 5.20 -32.07 15.30
N LYS A 115 6.25 -31.38 15.74
CA LYS A 115 7.52 -31.33 14.99
C LYS A 115 8.12 -32.72 14.77
N SER A 116 8.11 -33.57 15.79
CA SER A 116 8.64 -34.93 15.66
C SER A 116 7.79 -35.78 14.72
N ASP A 117 6.47 -35.56 14.68
CA ASP A 117 5.56 -36.32 13.83
C ASP A 117 5.50 -35.84 12.37
N ILE A 118 5.85 -34.57 12.08
CA ILE A 118 5.89 -34.04 10.70
C ILE A 118 6.71 -34.93 9.76
N GLY A 119 7.81 -35.51 10.24
CA GLY A 119 8.66 -36.42 9.46
C GLY A 119 7.92 -37.64 8.92
N ASN A 120 6.93 -38.15 9.67
CA ASN A 120 6.15 -39.33 9.28
C ASN A 120 5.18 -39.04 8.12
N TYR A 121 4.85 -37.77 7.87
CA TYR A 121 3.91 -37.33 6.82
C TYR A 121 4.60 -36.56 5.69
N GLY A 122 5.94 -36.61 5.60
CA GLY A 122 6.71 -35.80 4.67
C GLY A 122 6.30 -35.96 3.20
N ARG A 123 5.91 -37.18 2.78
CA ARG A 123 5.43 -37.44 1.41
C ARG A 123 4.09 -36.75 1.14
N GLN A 124 3.11 -36.95 2.01
CA GLN A 124 1.78 -36.36 1.89
C GLN A 124 1.86 -34.84 1.94
N ILE A 125 2.66 -34.28 2.85
CA ILE A 125 2.92 -32.84 2.95
C ILE A 125 3.52 -32.30 1.64
N SER A 126 4.48 -33.01 1.05
CA SER A 126 5.12 -32.58 -0.21
C SER A 126 4.16 -32.64 -1.40
N GLU A 127 3.24 -33.59 -1.42
CA GLU A 127 2.18 -33.68 -2.42
C GLU A 127 1.18 -32.51 -2.27
N LEU A 128 0.68 -32.27 -1.05
CA LEU A 128 -0.26 -31.17 -0.75
C LEU A 128 0.31 -29.79 -1.11
N ARG A 129 1.60 -29.55 -0.86
CA ARG A 129 2.24 -28.27 -1.21
C ARG A 129 2.23 -27.95 -2.70
N LYS A 130 2.12 -28.95 -3.58
CA LYS A 130 2.06 -28.74 -5.03
C LYS A 130 0.70 -28.17 -5.47
N ASP A 131 -0.34 -28.43 -4.68
CA ASP A 131 -1.69 -27.97 -4.94
C ASP A 131 -1.93 -26.56 -4.41
N LEU A 132 -1.07 -26.07 -3.50
CA LEU A 132 -1.13 -24.70 -2.99
C LEU A 132 -0.68 -23.68 -4.04
N GLU A 133 -1.42 -22.58 -4.17
CA GLU A 133 -1.00 -21.47 -5.01
C GLU A 133 0.07 -20.62 -4.31
N LYS A 134 1.20 -20.44 -4.99
CA LYS A 134 2.25 -19.55 -4.52
C LYS A 134 2.09 -18.14 -5.08
N TRP A 135 1.80 -17.21 -4.18
CA TRP A 135 1.73 -15.78 -4.49
C TRP A 135 2.93 -15.03 -3.89
N THR A 136 3.42 -14.03 -4.63
CA THR A 136 4.44 -13.08 -4.15
C THR A 136 3.75 -11.76 -3.82
N GLN A 137 3.71 -11.38 -2.55
CA GLN A 137 3.22 -10.06 -2.14
C GLN A 137 4.25 -8.98 -2.47
N PHE A 138 3.79 -7.82 -2.94
CA PHE A 138 4.63 -6.66 -3.20
C PHE A 138 3.87 -5.36 -2.98
N VAL A 139 4.62 -4.28 -2.72
CA VAL A 139 4.07 -2.93 -2.55
C VAL A 139 3.71 -2.36 -3.92
N ASN A 140 2.51 -1.79 -4.05
CA ASN A 140 2.09 -1.06 -5.23
C ASN A 140 2.83 0.29 -5.33
N PRO A 141 3.76 0.48 -6.28
CA PRO A 141 4.54 1.71 -6.37
C PRO A 141 3.68 2.94 -6.69
N TYR A 142 2.64 2.77 -7.51
CA TYR A 142 1.70 3.85 -7.84
C TYR A 142 0.97 4.32 -6.59
N HIS A 143 0.36 3.40 -5.84
CA HIS A 143 -0.41 3.76 -4.64
C HIS A 143 0.47 4.44 -3.59
N ARG A 144 1.73 3.99 -3.42
CA ARG A 144 2.68 4.63 -2.51
C ARG A 144 2.92 6.11 -2.85
N ILE A 145 3.11 6.43 -4.13
CA ILE A 145 3.30 7.82 -4.57
C ILE A 145 1.99 8.59 -4.43
N PHE A 146 0.87 8.00 -4.83
CA PHE A 146 -0.45 8.58 -4.71
C PHE A 146 -0.76 8.98 -3.26
N SER A 147 -0.54 8.09 -2.28
CA SER A 147 -0.74 8.38 -0.87
C SER A 147 0.14 9.52 -0.37
N ALA A 148 1.40 9.59 -0.83
CA ALA A 148 2.31 10.68 -0.45
C ALA A 148 1.84 12.02 -1.01
N VAL A 149 1.44 12.06 -2.29
CA VAL A 149 0.87 13.24 -2.96
C VAL A 149 -0.40 13.71 -2.25
N ASP A 150 -1.35 12.80 -1.99
CA ASP A 150 -2.59 13.09 -1.28
C ASP A 150 -2.33 13.65 0.13
N GLN A 151 -1.41 13.06 0.87
CA GLN A 151 -1.02 13.57 2.20
C GLN A 151 -0.37 14.96 2.13
N HIS A 152 0.47 15.22 1.12
CA HIS A 152 1.09 16.54 0.95
C HIS A 152 0.07 17.61 0.59
N PHE A 153 -0.90 17.31 -0.28
CA PHE A 153 -2.00 18.23 -0.58
C PHE A 153 -2.90 18.49 0.63
N LYS A 154 -3.26 17.44 1.39
CA LYS A 154 -4.00 17.61 2.66
C LYS A 154 -3.27 18.55 3.60
N ARG A 155 -1.96 18.33 3.79
CA ARG A 155 -1.16 19.17 4.65
C ARG A 155 -1.02 20.61 4.12
N LEU A 156 -0.85 20.79 2.81
CA LEU A 156 -0.80 22.12 2.19
C LEU A 156 -2.12 22.88 2.36
N ASN A 157 -3.25 22.19 2.21
CA ASN A 157 -4.59 22.75 2.44
C ASN A 157 -4.79 23.13 3.92
N GLU A 158 -4.33 22.31 4.86
CA GLU A 158 -4.37 22.60 6.30
C GLU A 158 -3.60 23.86 6.68
N LEU A 159 -2.51 24.18 5.96
CA LEU A 159 -1.77 25.42 6.20
C LEU A 159 -2.59 26.66 5.84
N ASN A 160 -3.61 26.56 4.98
CA ASN A 160 -4.42 27.69 4.52
C ASN A 160 -3.54 28.89 4.10
N ILE A 161 -2.67 28.65 3.13
CA ILE A 161 -1.72 29.64 2.62
C ILE A 161 -2.49 30.68 1.79
N ASN A 162 -2.48 31.93 2.22
CA ASN A 162 -3.07 33.04 1.48
C ASN A 162 -2.09 34.22 1.44
N PRO A 163 -1.27 34.35 0.39
CA PRO A 163 -0.22 35.37 0.34
C PRO A 163 -0.74 36.80 0.42
N GLU A 164 -1.95 37.07 -0.08
CA GLU A 164 -2.55 38.41 -0.07
C GLU A 164 -3.03 38.82 1.33
N GLU A 165 -3.53 37.86 2.11
CA GLU A 165 -4.02 38.10 3.48
C GLU A 165 -2.90 37.99 4.54
N ASP A 166 -1.95 37.08 4.33
CA ASP A 166 -0.86 36.80 5.27
C ASP A 166 0.32 37.80 5.13
N LYS A 167 0.28 38.68 4.12
CA LYS A 167 1.36 39.64 3.85
C LYS A 167 1.60 40.51 5.09
N VAL A 168 2.81 40.43 5.65
CA VAL A 168 3.19 41.22 6.84
C VAL A 168 3.56 42.64 6.40
N PRO A 169 2.82 43.69 6.81
CA PRO A 169 3.14 45.06 6.41
C PRO A 169 4.47 45.52 6.99
N GLN A 170 5.19 46.36 6.25
CA GLN A 170 6.44 46.95 6.72
C GLN A 170 6.23 47.82 7.97
N PRO A 171 7.12 47.71 8.97
CA PRO A 171 7.03 48.52 10.18
C PRO A 171 7.33 49.99 9.84
N LYS A 172 6.53 50.91 10.40
CA LYS A 172 6.69 52.36 10.18
C LYS A 172 7.26 53.08 11.41
N SER A 173 7.36 52.39 12.53
CA SER A 173 7.89 52.90 13.79
C SER A 173 8.69 51.84 14.56
N ALA A 174 9.42 52.25 15.59
CA ALA A 174 10.17 51.34 16.46
C ALA A 174 9.24 50.40 17.24
N ASP A 175 8.08 50.88 17.69
CA ASP A 175 7.10 50.06 18.42
C ASP A 175 6.46 49.00 17.50
N ASP A 176 6.23 49.33 16.21
CA ASP A 176 5.74 48.38 15.21
C ASP A 176 6.77 47.26 14.92
N MET A 177 8.05 47.50 15.17
CA MET A 177 9.13 46.56 14.82
C MET A 177 9.06 45.28 15.66
N VAL A 178 8.66 45.37 16.93
CA VAL A 178 8.52 44.20 17.82
C VAL A 178 7.36 43.31 17.33
N LEU A 179 6.20 43.92 17.06
CA LEU A 179 5.03 43.24 16.53
C LEU A 179 5.29 42.66 15.12
N TYR A 180 6.08 43.36 14.31
CA TYR A 180 6.53 42.88 13.01
C TYR A 180 7.37 41.60 13.14
N GLN A 181 8.33 41.55 14.06
CA GLN A 181 9.18 40.36 14.25
C GLN A 181 8.37 39.12 14.66
N GLU A 182 7.41 39.27 15.57
CA GLU A 182 6.54 38.17 16.00
C GLU A 182 5.66 37.66 14.84
N ARG A 183 5.01 38.57 14.12
CA ARG A 183 4.18 38.22 12.94
C ARG A 183 5.03 37.57 11.85
N TRP A 184 6.20 38.13 11.58
CA TRP A 184 7.13 37.62 10.58
C TRP A 184 7.58 36.19 10.91
N GLY A 185 7.97 35.92 12.15
CA GLY A 185 8.41 34.59 12.57
C GLY A 185 7.34 33.51 12.33
N ALA A 186 6.10 33.78 12.76
CA ALA A 186 4.99 32.86 12.57
C ALA A 186 4.68 32.60 11.09
N VAL A 187 4.70 33.65 10.26
CA VAL A 187 4.39 33.50 8.84
C VAL A 187 5.56 32.86 8.07
N ALA A 188 6.81 33.18 8.40
CA ALA A 188 7.98 32.62 7.73
C ALA A 188 8.07 31.09 7.88
N GLU A 189 7.78 30.54 9.06
CA GLU A 189 7.79 29.09 9.28
C GLU A 189 6.69 28.38 8.47
N LYS A 190 5.46 28.92 8.53
CA LYS A 190 4.29 28.44 7.77
C LYS A 190 4.60 28.36 6.27
N TYR A 191 5.18 29.42 5.71
CA TYR A 191 5.49 29.52 4.29
C TYR A 191 6.71 28.70 3.86
N SER A 192 7.75 28.62 4.71
CA SER A 192 8.88 27.73 4.46
C SER A 192 8.44 26.27 4.34
N PHE A 193 7.54 25.84 5.23
CA PHE A 193 6.96 24.50 5.17
C PHE A 193 6.11 24.29 3.91
N ALA A 194 5.30 25.28 3.51
CA ALA A 194 4.53 25.23 2.27
C ALA A 194 5.42 25.14 1.02
N VAL A 195 6.52 25.90 0.98
CA VAL A 195 7.52 25.85 -0.10
C VAL A 195 8.10 24.44 -0.23
N GLY A 196 8.48 23.81 0.89
CA GLY A 196 8.96 22.43 0.90
C GLY A 196 7.93 21.42 0.38
N LEU A 197 6.67 21.55 0.79
CA LEU A 197 5.57 20.69 0.32
C LEU A 197 5.35 20.84 -1.20
N VAL A 198 5.29 22.07 -1.72
CA VAL A 198 5.09 22.33 -3.15
C VAL A 198 6.25 21.79 -3.98
N PHE A 199 7.49 22.01 -3.53
CA PHE A 199 8.66 21.45 -4.21
C PHE A 199 8.60 19.92 -4.30
N GLY A 200 8.22 19.27 -3.19
CA GLY A 200 8.01 17.82 -3.15
C GLY A 200 6.89 17.37 -4.10
N LEU A 201 5.75 18.06 -4.09
CA LEU A 201 4.61 17.78 -4.96
C LEU A 201 4.97 17.90 -6.45
N ARG A 202 5.64 18.98 -6.86
CA ARG A 202 6.09 19.15 -8.27
C ARG A 202 7.05 18.06 -8.72
N SER A 203 7.86 17.54 -7.79
CA SER A 203 8.74 16.42 -8.08
C SER A 203 7.99 15.08 -8.20
N MET A 204 6.94 14.87 -7.42
CA MET A 204 6.20 13.61 -7.33
C MET A 204 5.07 13.47 -8.36
N LEU A 205 4.39 14.55 -8.73
CA LEU A 205 3.24 14.53 -9.65
C LEU A 205 3.54 13.88 -11.01
N PRO A 206 4.62 14.25 -11.73
CA PRO A 206 4.96 13.55 -12.97
C PRO A 206 5.30 12.06 -12.74
N VAL A 207 5.98 11.74 -11.64
CA VAL A 207 6.30 10.35 -11.26
C VAL A 207 5.05 9.54 -10.94
N LEU A 208 4.01 10.18 -10.38
CA LEU A 208 2.70 9.57 -10.16
C LEU A 208 2.09 9.12 -11.50
N GLY A 209 2.01 10.02 -12.48
CA GLY A 209 1.51 9.69 -13.82
C GLY A 209 2.33 8.59 -14.52
N GLU A 210 3.66 8.65 -14.43
CA GLU A 210 4.52 7.61 -14.98
C GLU A 210 4.35 6.25 -14.28
N SER A 211 4.22 6.25 -12.95
CA SER A 211 4.01 5.03 -12.17
C SER A 211 2.67 4.36 -12.49
N PHE A 212 1.64 5.15 -12.84
CA PHE A 212 0.37 4.65 -13.34
C PHE A 212 0.55 3.92 -14.67
N VAL A 213 1.24 4.53 -15.64
CA VAL A 213 1.53 3.90 -16.95
C VAL A 213 2.33 2.61 -16.76
N ASN A 214 3.32 2.60 -15.86
CA ASN A 214 4.08 1.40 -15.50
C ASN A 214 3.20 0.29 -14.92
N LEU A 215 2.25 0.65 -14.05
CA LEU A 215 1.31 -0.32 -13.48
C LEU A 215 0.38 -0.88 -14.57
N ILE A 216 -0.16 -0.04 -15.47
CA ILE A 216 -0.97 -0.48 -16.61
C ILE A 216 -0.19 -1.46 -17.50
N LEU A 217 1.05 -1.14 -17.85
CA LEU A 217 1.93 -2.02 -18.61
C LEU A 217 2.14 -3.35 -17.87
N PHE A 218 2.45 -3.31 -16.58
CA PHE A 218 2.63 -4.53 -15.82
C PHE A 218 1.36 -5.39 -15.75
N MET A 219 0.19 -4.75 -15.60
CA MET A 219 -1.10 -5.43 -15.51
C MET A 219 -1.53 -6.04 -16.84
N LEU A 220 -1.57 -5.22 -17.88
CA LEU A 220 -2.32 -5.48 -19.10
C LEU A 220 -1.44 -5.88 -20.28
N CYS A 221 -0.11 -5.84 -20.16
CA CYS A 221 0.76 -6.22 -21.26
C CYS A 221 0.46 -7.66 -21.74
N LYS A 222 0.36 -7.81 -23.07
CA LYS A 222 0.04 -9.08 -23.72
C LYS A 222 1.04 -10.16 -23.29
N LYS A 223 0.55 -11.40 -23.12
CA LYS A 223 1.30 -12.51 -22.53
C LYS A 223 2.58 -12.85 -23.32
N ASP A 224 2.56 -12.73 -24.64
CA ASP A 224 3.69 -12.95 -25.54
C ASP A 224 4.82 -11.93 -25.32
N ILE A 225 4.49 -10.67 -25.03
CA ILE A 225 5.47 -9.64 -24.65
C ILE A 225 5.92 -9.86 -23.20
N LYS A 226 4.97 -10.05 -22.27
CA LYS A 226 5.24 -10.13 -20.82
C LYS A 226 6.06 -11.35 -20.41
N ASN A 227 5.91 -12.49 -21.10
CA ASN A 227 6.67 -13.71 -20.84
C ASN A 227 8.08 -13.69 -21.48
N ASN A 228 8.39 -12.68 -22.28
CA ASN A 228 9.72 -12.49 -22.85
C ASN A 228 10.40 -11.29 -22.19
N ASP A 229 11.31 -11.56 -21.26
CA ASP A 229 12.01 -10.53 -20.48
C ASP A 229 12.63 -9.44 -21.37
N ARG A 230 13.21 -9.81 -22.52
CA ARG A 230 13.84 -8.83 -23.42
C ARG A 230 12.80 -7.91 -24.06
N LEU A 231 11.67 -8.44 -24.50
CA LEU A 231 10.59 -7.64 -25.09
C LEU A 231 9.94 -6.76 -24.03
N PHE A 232 9.64 -7.32 -22.86
CA PHE A 232 9.03 -6.57 -21.78
C PHE A 232 9.94 -5.43 -21.29
N GLN A 233 11.24 -5.69 -21.11
CA GLN A 233 12.21 -4.65 -20.74
C GLN A 233 12.38 -3.57 -21.82
N ASN A 234 12.25 -3.92 -23.10
CA ASN A 234 12.27 -2.93 -24.17
C ASN A 234 11.08 -1.96 -24.04
N VAL A 235 9.86 -2.48 -23.85
CA VAL A 235 8.65 -1.66 -23.65
C VAL A 235 8.81 -0.75 -22.43
N LEU A 236 9.32 -1.25 -21.30
CA LEU A 236 9.46 -0.45 -20.08
C LEU A 236 10.50 0.68 -20.18
N ARG A 237 11.52 0.54 -21.02
CA ARG A 237 12.62 1.52 -21.15
C ARG A 237 12.34 2.64 -22.16
N GLN A 238 11.23 2.54 -22.90
CA GLN A 238 10.86 3.57 -23.85
C GLN A 238 10.53 4.90 -23.15
N PRO A 239 10.77 6.04 -23.83
CA PRO A 239 10.27 7.34 -23.40
C PRO A 239 8.77 7.30 -23.07
N ILE A 240 8.33 8.12 -22.12
CA ILE A 240 6.95 8.07 -21.59
C ILE A 240 5.89 8.30 -22.68
N ASP A 241 6.16 9.20 -23.61
CA ASP A 241 5.33 9.49 -24.77
C ASP A 241 5.14 8.27 -25.67
N VAL A 242 6.22 7.53 -25.93
CA VAL A 242 6.18 6.29 -26.74
C VAL A 242 5.45 5.17 -25.98
N ARG A 243 5.68 5.03 -24.67
CA ARG A 243 4.97 4.04 -23.84
C ARG A 243 3.48 4.28 -23.86
N VAL A 244 3.04 5.53 -23.64
CA VAL A 244 1.63 5.90 -23.64
C VAL A 244 0.99 5.62 -25.00
N GLN A 245 1.59 6.08 -26.09
CA GLN A 245 1.08 5.85 -27.44
C GLN A 245 0.96 4.36 -27.77
N SER A 246 1.90 3.54 -27.31
CA SER A 246 1.94 2.11 -27.61
C SER A 246 1.11 1.23 -26.65
N LEU A 247 0.42 1.80 -25.65
CA LEU A 247 -0.39 1.01 -24.70
C LEU A 247 -1.44 0.14 -25.41
N HIS A 248 -2.19 0.70 -26.36
CA HIS A 248 -3.20 -0.05 -27.12
C HIS A 248 -2.61 -1.18 -28.00
N ILE A 249 -1.31 -1.10 -28.33
CA ILE A 249 -0.59 -2.10 -29.10
C ILE A 249 -0.07 -3.20 -28.18
N ASN A 250 0.54 -2.82 -27.06
CA ASN A 250 1.27 -3.71 -26.17
C ASN A 250 0.40 -4.35 -25.09
N CYS A 251 -0.78 -3.79 -24.82
CA CYS A 251 -1.70 -4.22 -23.77
C CYS A 251 -3.01 -4.79 -24.32
N VAL A 252 -3.67 -5.60 -23.51
CA VAL A 252 -5.06 -6.03 -23.72
C VAL A 252 -6.02 -5.03 -23.05
N GLY A 253 -7.27 -4.98 -23.52
CA GLY A 253 -8.34 -4.22 -22.87
C GLY A 253 -8.53 -2.78 -23.32
N PHE A 254 -7.70 -2.26 -24.23
CA PHE A 254 -7.93 -0.97 -24.87
C PHE A 254 -8.93 -1.10 -26.03
N GLU A 255 -9.96 -0.25 -26.04
CA GLU A 255 -10.95 -0.17 -27.14
C GLU A 255 -10.50 0.83 -28.21
N GLU A 256 -9.77 1.84 -27.79
CA GLU A 256 -9.29 2.93 -28.62
C GLU A 256 -7.79 3.16 -28.40
N HIS A 257 -7.13 3.70 -29.42
CA HIS A 257 -5.77 4.21 -29.26
C HIS A 257 -5.78 5.49 -28.42
N ILE A 258 -4.65 5.78 -27.78
CA ILE A 258 -4.46 7.01 -27.01
C ILE A 258 -3.90 8.05 -27.98
N ASP A 259 -4.65 9.13 -28.18
CA ASP A 259 -4.18 10.28 -28.95
C ASP A 259 -3.29 11.16 -28.05
N TYR A 260 -1.98 11.11 -28.30
CA TYR A 260 -1.01 11.88 -27.52
C TYR A 260 -1.03 13.38 -27.83
N SER A 261 -1.75 13.80 -28.88
CA SER A 261 -2.00 15.22 -29.17
C SER A 261 -3.18 15.79 -28.36
N SER A 262 -3.87 14.96 -27.58
CA SER A 262 -4.96 15.42 -26.71
C SER A 262 -4.45 16.43 -25.67
N LYS A 263 -5.36 17.27 -25.19
CA LYS A 263 -5.06 18.27 -24.15
C LYS A 263 -4.49 17.62 -22.90
N GLU A 264 -5.06 16.49 -22.47
CA GLU A 264 -4.65 15.77 -21.26
C GLU A 264 -3.23 15.23 -21.37
N CYS A 265 -2.84 14.72 -22.54
CA CYS A 265 -1.48 14.27 -22.79
C CYS A 265 -0.50 15.45 -22.89
N GLY A 266 -0.89 16.53 -23.57
CA GLY A 266 -0.08 17.75 -23.71
C GLY A 266 0.20 18.46 -22.38
N ASP A 267 -0.82 18.59 -21.52
CA ASP A 267 -0.69 19.16 -20.18
C ASP A 267 0.26 18.32 -19.32
N PHE A 268 0.09 16.98 -19.33
CA PHE A 268 0.98 16.07 -18.61
C PHE A 268 2.42 16.08 -19.15
N HIS A 269 2.59 16.14 -20.47
CA HIS A 269 3.91 16.22 -21.09
C HIS A 269 4.64 17.52 -20.71
N SER A 270 3.91 18.64 -20.66
CA SER A 270 4.45 19.93 -20.21
C SER A 270 4.96 19.85 -18.77
N LEU A 271 4.16 19.25 -17.87
CA LEU A 271 4.55 19.01 -16.48
C LEU A 271 5.81 18.13 -16.34
N MET A 272 5.92 17.08 -17.16
CA MET A 272 7.13 16.23 -17.20
C MET A 272 8.38 17.02 -17.59
N ASN A 273 8.27 17.93 -18.55
CA ASN A 273 9.38 18.78 -18.98
C ASN A 273 9.80 19.77 -17.90
N GLU A 274 8.85 20.43 -17.23
CA GLU A 274 9.14 21.34 -16.12
C GLU A 274 9.84 20.65 -14.94
N ARG A 275 9.46 19.40 -14.64
CA ARG A 275 10.14 18.60 -13.62
C ARG A 275 11.60 18.36 -13.96
N ASN A 276 11.95 18.13 -15.22
CA ASN A 276 13.36 17.97 -15.61
C ASN A 276 14.15 19.24 -15.32
N ASP A 277 13.61 20.42 -15.64
CA ASP A 277 14.25 21.69 -15.31
C ASP A 277 14.45 21.86 -13.79
N LEU A 278 13.42 21.52 -13.01
CA LEU A 278 13.45 21.61 -11.54
C LEU A 278 14.46 20.65 -10.89
N LEU A 279 14.47 19.38 -11.31
CA LEU A 279 15.31 18.33 -10.69
C LEU A 279 16.76 18.37 -11.13
N HIS A 280 17.04 18.82 -12.35
CA HIS A 280 18.41 18.96 -12.83
C HIS A 280 19.08 20.25 -12.34
N GLY A 281 18.33 21.15 -11.70
CA GLY A 281 18.86 22.41 -11.16
C GLY A 281 19.44 23.28 -12.27
N ASN A 282 18.83 23.26 -13.46
CA ASN A 282 19.30 24.01 -14.61
C ASN A 282 19.29 25.51 -14.28
N VAL A 283 20.44 26.17 -14.44
CA VAL A 283 20.58 27.61 -14.17
C VAL A 283 20.16 28.39 -15.41
N GLU A 284 18.85 28.62 -15.55
CA GLU A 284 18.27 29.45 -16.60
C GLU A 284 17.91 30.84 -16.06
N VAL A 285 18.83 31.80 -16.20
CA VAL A 285 18.70 33.16 -15.63
C VAL A 285 17.37 33.82 -15.96
N ASN A 286 16.88 33.69 -17.20
CA ASN A 286 15.61 34.31 -17.61
C ASN A 286 14.38 33.67 -16.94
N LYS A 287 14.40 32.36 -16.68
CA LYS A 287 13.31 31.67 -15.96
C LYS A 287 13.38 31.90 -14.45
N LEU A 288 14.59 32.11 -13.92
CA LEU A 288 14.87 32.25 -12.49
C LEU A 288 15.00 33.72 -12.04
N ALA A 289 14.84 34.68 -12.95
CA ALA A 289 14.98 36.10 -12.64
C ALA A 289 13.87 36.56 -11.67
N ILE A 290 14.27 37.27 -10.62
CA ILE A 290 13.38 37.81 -9.58
C ILE A 290 13.20 39.34 -9.68
N GLY A 291 13.92 39.98 -10.60
CA GLY A 291 13.87 41.42 -10.84
C GLY A 291 15.21 41.98 -11.29
N ASP A 292 15.21 43.25 -11.69
CA ASP A 292 16.40 43.96 -12.15
C ASP A 292 16.90 44.98 -11.13
N VAL A 293 18.23 45.08 -11.02
CA VAL A 293 18.92 46.09 -10.20
C VAL A 293 20.01 46.72 -11.04
N TYR A 294 19.93 48.03 -11.20
CA TYR A 294 20.99 48.81 -11.84
C TYR A 294 22.08 49.15 -10.81
N PHE A 295 23.30 49.39 -11.27
CA PHE A 295 24.39 49.81 -10.41
C PHE A 295 25.09 51.05 -10.96
N ARG A 296 25.36 52.02 -10.10
CA ARG A 296 26.35 53.08 -10.33
C ARG A 296 27.57 52.79 -9.46
N GLY A 297 28.56 52.09 -10.02
CA GLY A 297 29.68 51.56 -9.23
C GLY A 297 29.19 50.49 -8.25
N LYS A 298 29.33 50.73 -6.94
CA LYS A 298 28.86 49.82 -5.87
C LYS A 298 27.47 50.17 -5.32
N VAL A 299 26.83 51.21 -5.86
CA VAL A 299 25.53 51.69 -5.37
C VAL A 299 24.41 51.01 -6.15
N PRO A 300 23.51 50.23 -5.51
CA PRO A 300 22.36 49.65 -6.18
C PRO A 300 21.28 50.71 -6.41
N ILE A 301 20.65 50.64 -7.58
CA ILE A 301 19.54 51.49 -8.03
C ILE A 301 18.43 50.54 -8.47
N PHE A 302 17.40 50.43 -7.64
CA PHE A 302 16.25 49.55 -7.90
C PHE A 302 15.27 50.22 -8.86
N LEU A 303 14.68 49.43 -9.77
CA LEU A 303 13.55 49.90 -10.61
C LEU A 303 12.37 50.31 -9.74
N GLU A 304 12.07 49.48 -8.75
CA GLU A 304 10.99 49.70 -7.79
C GLU A 304 11.43 49.20 -6.40
N TYR A 305 10.91 49.86 -5.36
CA TYR A 305 11.08 49.40 -3.98
C TYR A 305 9.98 48.40 -3.65
N GLN A 306 10.40 47.16 -3.44
CA GLN A 306 9.57 46.07 -2.93
C GLN A 306 9.71 45.97 -1.42
N ASP A 307 8.72 45.39 -0.75
CA ASP A 307 8.82 45.14 0.68
C ASP A 307 9.60 43.85 1.01
N PHE A 308 9.77 43.57 2.31
CA PHE A 308 10.55 42.43 2.78
C PHE A 308 9.88 41.10 2.43
N TRP A 309 8.54 41.07 2.40
CA TRP A 309 7.76 39.92 1.96
C TRP A 309 8.07 39.59 0.51
N ASP A 310 7.92 40.58 -0.36
CA ASP A 310 8.09 40.45 -1.80
C ASP A 310 9.48 39.90 -2.14
N ARG A 311 10.52 40.33 -1.40
CA ARG A 311 11.92 39.91 -1.59
C ARG A 311 12.32 38.60 -0.91
N SER A 312 11.44 37.95 -0.15
CA SER A 312 11.78 36.73 0.59
C SER A 312 10.75 35.61 0.42
N ILE A 313 9.63 35.67 1.15
CA ILE A 313 8.56 34.68 1.09
C ILE A 313 7.91 34.67 -0.29
N GLY A 314 7.65 35.85 -0.86
CA GLY A 314 7.10 36.01 -2.22
C GLY A 314 7.97 35.31 -3.27
N VAL A 315 9.26 35.65 -3.32
CA VAL A 315 10.24 34.98 -4.21
C VAL A 315 10.24 33.46 -4.01
N SER A 316 10.21 32.99 -2.77
CA SER A 316 10.28 31.55 -2.48
C SER A 316 9.06 30.80 -3.01
N LEU A 317 7.86 31.34 -2.86
CA LEU A 317 6.63 30.75 -3.40
C LEU A 317 6.60 30.73 -4.93
N ASP A 318 6.98 31.83 -5.55
CA ASP A 318 7.01 31.93 -7.01
C ASP A 318 8.07 30.99 -7.59
N SER A 319 9.23 30.86 -6.93
CA SER A 319 10.30 29.94 -7.36
C SER A 319 9.88 28.47 -7.41
N VAL A 320 8.98 28.05 -6.51
CA VAL A 320 8.44 26.69 -6.51
C VAL A 320 7.15 26.57 -7.32
N GLY A 321 6.63 27.66 -7.89
CA GLY A 321 5.42 27.63 -8.71
C GLY A 321 4.15 27.37 -7.89
N PHE A 322 4.07 27.87 -6.65
CA PHE A 322 2.93 27.63 -5.75
C PHE A 322 1.55 27.85 -6.42
N LYS A 323 1.40 28.92 -7.22
CA LYS A 323 0.14 29.26 -7.91
C LYS A 323 -0.32 28.19 -8.91
N GLY A 324 0.59 27.38 -9.44
CA GLY A 324 0.32 26.36 -10.46
C GLY A 324 0.02 24.97 -9.89
N ILE A 325 0.33 24.71 -8.60
CA ILE A 325 0.44 23.33 -8.10
C ILE A 325 -0.85 22.50 -8.20
N TYR A 326 -2.01 23.13 -8.04
CA TYR A 326 -3.30 22.45 -8.19
C TYR A 326 -3.62 22.15 -9.66
N LYS A 327 -3.19 23.01 -10.59
CA LYS A 327 -3.31 22.74 -12.02
C LYS A 327 -2.41 21.57 -12.44
N ASP A 328 -1.20 21.49 -11.87
CA ASP A 328 -0.29 20.35 -12.11
C ASP A 328 -0.93 19.04 -11.62
N HIS A 329 -1.58 19.06 -10.46
CA HIS A 329 -2.32 17.92 -9.94
C HIS A 329 -3.51 17.53 -10.84
N ASP A 330 -4.26 18.51 -11.33
CA ASP A 330 -5.35 18.28 -12.26
C ASP A 330 -4.86 17.71 -13.59
N ALA A 331 -3.70 18.17 -14.10
CA ALA A 331 -3.10 17.66 -15.32
C ALA A 331 -2.82 16.15 -15.20
N VAL A 332 -2.20 15.70 -14.10
CA VAL A 332 -1.95 14.27 -13.85
C VAL A 332 -3.25 13.49 -13.68
N THR A 333 -4.19 14.02 -12.91
CA THR A 333 -5.48 13.36 -12.65
C THR A 333 -6.29 13.18 -13.93
N ASN A 334 -6.34 14.22 -14.77
CA ASN A 334 -7.05 14.20 -16.06
C ASN A 334 -6.36 13.27 -17.05
N PHE A 335 -5.02 13.25 -17.09
CA PHE A 335 -4.25 12.28 -17.87
C PHE A 335 -4.57 10.83 -17.50
N ILE A 336 -4.59 10.50 -16.19
CA ILE A 336 -4.97 9.16 -15.71
C ILE A 336 -6.41 8.82 -16.13
N LYS A 337 -7.36 9.74 -15.90
CA LYS A 337 -8.77 9.56 -16.33
C LYS A 337 -8.88 9.35 -17.83
N TYR A 338 -8.12 10.08 -18.63
CA TYR A 338 -8.11 9.95 -20.08
C TYR A 338 -7.65 8.56 -20.51
N ILE A 339 -6.53 8.05 -19.98
CA ILE A 339 -6.08 6.67 -20.26
C ILE A 339 -7.16 5.65 -19.84
N MET A 340 -7.71 5.79 -18.64
CA MET A 340 -8.78 4.90 -18.14
C MET A 340 -10.00 4.89 -19.07
N SER A 341 -10.32 6.04 -19.67
CA SER A 341 -11.45 6.17 -20.61
C SER A 341 -11.27 5.35 -21.90
N LYS A 342 -10.03 4.98 -22.25
CA LYS A 342 -9.70 4.18 -23.45
C LYS A 342 -9.73 2.66 -23.19
N LEU A 343 -9.86 2.26 -21.93
CA LEU A 343 -10.05 0.87 -21.53
C LEU A 343 -11.53 0.47 -21.65
N ASN A 344 -11.77 -0.77 -22.01
CA ASN A 344 -13.10 -1.37 -21.95
C ASN A 344 -13.63 -1.38 -20.49
N PRO A 345 -14.95 -1.45 -20.29
CA PRO A 345 -15.55 -1.31 -18.96
C PRO A 345 -15.06 -2.35 -17.92
N GLU A 346 -14.86 -3.59 -18.34
CA GLU A 346 -14.41 -4.69 -17.48
C GLU A 346 -12.99 -4.44 -16.97
N VAL A 347 -12.05 -4.23 -17.89
CA VAL A 347 -10.64 -3.97 -17.57
C VAL A 347 -10.48 -2.66 -16.81
N ARG A 348 -11.27 -1.64 -17.13
CA ARG A 348 -11.30 -0.38 -16.38
C ARG A 348 -11.66 -0.61 -14.92
N SER A 349 -12.62 -1.50 -14.64
CA SER A 349 -13.01 -1.84 -13.27
C SER A 349 -11.89 -2.56 -12.51
N GLU A 350 -11.24 -3.54 -13.16
CA GLU A 350 -10.10 -4.25 -12.56
C GLU A 350 -8.91 -3.33 -12.26
N VAL A 351 -8.59 -2.42 -13.19
CA VAL A 351 -7.56 -1.40 -12.99
C VAL A 351 -7.93 -0.48 -11.83
N ALA A 352 -9.18 0.01 -11.78
CA ALA A 352 -9.65 0.87 -10.70
C ALA A 352 -9.54 0.20 -9.32
N LEU A 353 -9.87 -1.10 -9.24
CA LEU A 353 -9.67 -1.89 -8.02
C LEU A 353 -8.20 -2.04 -7.65
N THR A 354 -7.30 -2.18 -8.63
CA THR A 354 -5.87 -2.43 -8.40
C THR A 354 -5.11 -1.16 -7.99
N VAL A 355 -5.36 -0.03 -8.66
CA VAL A 355 -4.69 1.25 -8.37
C VAL A 355 -4.97 1.74 -6.95
N GLY A 356 -6.16 1.40 -6.42
CA GLY A 356 -6.57 1.77 -5.07
C GLY A 356 -5.90 0.98 -3.95
N ARG A 357 -5.08 -0.05 -4.25
CA ARG A 357 -4.57 -0.97 -3.23
C ARG A 357 -3.11 -0.74 -2.90
N ARG A 358 -2.78 -0.74 -1.61
CA ARG A 358 -1.40 -0.61 -1.10
C ARG A 358 -0.49 -1.77 -1.48
N GLN A 359 -1.02 -2.99 -1.40
CA GLN A 359 -0.29 -4.22 -1.63
C GLN A 359 -1.00 -5.06 -2.67
N LEU A 360 -0.21 -5.73 -3.50
CA LEU A 360 -0.66 -6.60 -4.58
C LEU A 360 0.05 -7.94 -4.50
N GLY A 361 -0.54 -8.93 -5.14
CA GLY A 361 -0.04 -10.29 -5.25
C GLY A 361 0.28 -10.67 -6.67
N PHE A 362 1.46 -11.25 -6.91
CA PHE A 362 1.82 -11.80 -8.20
C PHE A 362 2.01 -13.32 -8.14
N ASN A 363 1.24 -14.05 -8.94
CA ASN A 363 1.40 -15.48 -9.12
C ASN A 363 2.32 -15.73 -10.32
N LYS A 364 3.57 -16.11 -10.03
CA LYS A 364 4.60 -16.34 -11.06
C LYS A 364 4.26 -17.47 -12.03
N LYS A 365 3.46 -18.46 -11.59
CA LYS A 365 3.15 -19.66 -12.39
C LYS A 365 2.23 -19.33 -13.57
N ASN A 366 1.26 -18.46 -13.36
CA ASN A 366 0.24 -18.12 -14.37
C ASN A 366 0.23 -16.63 -14.76
N GLY A 367 1.10 -15.81 -14.17
CA GLY A 367 1.25 -14.39 -14.46
C GLY A 367 0.12 -13.52 -13.93
N ARG A 368 -0.76 -14.06 -13.07
CA ARG A 368 -1.90 -13.33 -12.51
C ARG A 368 -1.43 -12.29 -11.49
N LEU A 369 -2.09 -11.15 -11.52
CA LEU A 369 -2.05 -10.13 -10.48
C LEU A 369 -3.35 -10.23 -9.67
N GLY A 370 -3.27 -9.99 -8.36
CA GLY A 370 -4.45 -10.00 -7.50
C GLY A 370 -4.29 -9.15 -6.25
N VAL A 371 -5.39 -8.90 -5.56
CA VAL A 371 -5.44 -8.35 -4.21
C VAL A 371 -5.59 -9.54 -3.26
N LEU A 372 -4.63 -9.75 -2.37
CA LEU A 372 -4.54 -11.01 -1.60
C LEU A 372 -5.07 -10.93 -0.18
N LEU A 373 -5.06 -9.75 0.40
CA LEU A 373 -5.42 -9.51 1.80
C LEU A 373 -6.20 -8.18 1.87
N PRO A 374 -7.13 -8.06 2.83
CA PRO A 374 -7.82 -6.79 3.08
C PRO A 374 -6.84 -5.71 3.55
N GLU A 375 -7.17 -4.44 3.29
CA GLU A 375 -6.36 -3.32 3.79
C GLU A 375 -6.55 -3.06 5.29
N HIS A 376 -7.66 -3.53 5.84
CA HIS A 376 -7.90 -3.54 7.27
C HIS A 376 -7.52 -4.92 7.81
N MET A 377 -6.81 -4.95 8.93
CA MET A 377 -6.51 -6.18 9.64
C MET A 377 -7.00 -6.03 11.07
N VAL A 378 -7.80 -6.98 11.53
CA VAL A 378 -8.28 -7.04 12.91
C VAL A 378 -7.59 -8.19 13.60
N ASP A 379 -7.20 -7.97 14.86
CA ASP A 379 -6.60 -8.99 15.71
C ASP A 379 -7.10 -8.84 17.15
N PHE A 380 -7.65 -9.89 17.74
CA PHE A 380 -8.11 -9.91 19.14
C PHE A 380 -7.72 -11.22 19.82
N ARG A 381 -7.56 -11.19 21.15
CA ARG A 381 -7.34 -12.39 21.97
C ARG A 381 -8.61 -12.75 22.73
N PRO A 382 -9.03 -14.02 22.77
CA PRO A 382 -10.10 -14.46 23.64
C PRO A 382 -9.68 -14.33 25.11
N VAL A 383 -10.52 -13.71 25.94
CA VAL A 383 -10.31 -13.65 27.40
C VAL A 383 -11.26 -14.64 28.06
N TYR A 384 -10.72 -15.77 28.52
CA TYR A 384 -11.47 -16.71 29.35
C TYR A 384 -11.59 -16.12 30.76
N LYS A 385 -12.83 -15.97 31.25
CA LYS A 385 -13.13 -15.58 32.63
C LYS A 385 -13.40 -16.79 33.49
#